data_AF-A0A6J6U4I3-F1
#
_entry.id   AF-A0A6J6U4I3-F1
#
_cell.length_a   1.000
_cell.length_b   1.000
_cell.length_c   1.000
_cell.angle_alpha   90.00
_cell.angle_beta   90.00
_cell.angle_gamma   90.00
#
_symmetry.space_group_name_H-M   'P 1'
#
loop_
_entity.id
_entity.type
_entity.pdbx_description
1 polymer ?
#
loop_
_entity_poly.entity_id
_entity_poly.type
_entity_poly.pdbx_seq_one_letter_code
_entity_poly.pdbx_strand_id
1 'polypeptide(L)' 'MHRVIGLELAILGSHGMSARSYPEMLSLMAQGHLDPSRLITRMLTLDEAPAALQTMASNPHPGVSVIHPFAATA' A
#
# COMPACT_ATOMS: atom_id res chain seq x y z
N MET A 1 -3.65 28.95 -5.73
CA MET A 1 -4.21 29.64 -4.55
C MET A 1 -5.52 30.38 -4.82
N HIS A 2 -5.69 31.10 -5.94
CA HIS A 2 -6.94 31.83 -6.23
C HIS A 2 -8.23 30.98 -6.12
N ARG A 3 -8.24 29.73 -6.62
CA ARG A 3 -9.38 28.81 -6.48
C ARG A 3 -9.64 28.34 -5.05
N VAL A 4 -8.59 28.17 -4.26
CA VAL A 4 -8.71 27.74 -2.85
C VAL A 4 -9.38 28.86 -2.05
N ILE A 5 -9.00 30.10 -2.30
CA ILE A 5 -9.59 31.28 -1.65
C ILE A 5 -11.02 31.52 -2.15
N GLY A 6 -11.22 31.57 -3.47
CA GLY A 6 -12.53 31.88 -4.05
C GLY A 6 -13.62 30.83 -3.84
N LEU A 7 -13.24 29.61 -3.44
CA LEU A 7 -14.17 28.51 -3.12
C LEU A 7 -14.07 28.08 -1.65
N GLU A 8 -13.33 28.83 -0.81
CA GLU A 8 -13.16 28.56 0.63
C GLU A 8 -12.72 27.12 0.94
N LEU A 9 -11.83 26.57 0.12
CA LEU A 9 -11.38 25.18 0.26
C LEU A 9 -10.35 25.04 1.38
N ALA A 10 -10.49 23.99 2.18
CA ALA A 10 -9.48 23.57 3.15
C ALA A 10 -8.46 22.64 2.50
N ILE A 11 -7.18 22.87 2.76
CA ILE A 11 -6.09 21.95 2.39
C ILE A 11 -5.67 21.20 3.65
N LEU A 12 -5.99 19.91 3.70
CA LEU A 12 -5.60 19.03 4.79
C LEU A 12 -4.40 18.19 4.34
N GLY A 13 -3.26 18.42 4.98
CA GLY A 13 -2.09 17.55 4.80
C GLY A 13 -2.36 16.18 5.42
N SER A 14 -2.00 15.12 4.72
CA SER A 14 -2.01 13.75 5.24
C SER A 14 -0.59 13.19 5.21
N HIS A 15 -0.15 12.60 6.32
CA HIS A 15 1.17 11.99 6.42
C HIS A 15 1.04 10.63 7.11
N GLY A 16 0.90 9.58 6.30
CA GLY A 16 0.75 8.22 6.78
C GLY A 16 -0.41 8.04 7.78
N MET A 17 -0.47 6.85 8.38
CA MET A 17 -1.35 6.57 9.50
C MET A 17 -0.50 6.51 10.77
N SER A 18 -0.91 7.20 11.83
CA SER A 18 -0.26 7.04 13.13
C SER A 18 -0.36 5.60 13.60
N ALA A 19 0.71 5.05 14.18
CA ALA A 19 0.67 3.71 14.78
C ALA A 19 -0.42 3.57 15.86
N ARG A 20 -0.83 4.69 16.49
CA ARG A 20 -1.97 4.71 17.43
C ARG A 20 -3.29 4.29 16.79
N SER A 21 -3.45 4.49 15.48
CA SER A 21 -4.66 4.13 14.72
C SER A 21 -4.63 2.69 14.19
N TYR A 22 -3.52 1.97 14.31
CA TYR A 22 -3.42 0.58 13.84
C TYR A 22 -4.42 -0.37 14.51
N PRO A 23 -4.71 -0.29 15.83
CA PRO A 23 -5.69 -1.18 16.44
C PRO A 23 -7.07 -1.10 15.80
N GLU A 24 -7.53 0.10 15.44
CA GLU A 24 -8.81 0.31 14.75
C GLU A 24 -8.77 -0.28 13.33
N MET A 25 -7.72 0.03 12.55
CA MET A 25 -7.53 -0.52 11.21
C MET A 25 -7.47 -2.06 11.22
N LEU A 26 -6.74 -2.66 12.16
CA LEU A 26 -6.65 -4.11 12.31
C LEU A 26 -7.99 -4.72 12.74
N SER A 27 -8.80 -4.01 13.54
CA SER A 27 -10.15 -4.45 13.89
C SER A 27 -11.05 -4.50 12.66
N LEU A 28 -10.98 -3.50 11.77
CA LEU A 28 -11.70 -3.53 10.49
C LEU A 28 -11.30 -4.72 9.62
N MET A 29 -10.02 -5.10 9.62
CA MET A 29 -9.54 -6.28 8.93
C MET A 29 -10.10 -7.57 9.54
N ALA A 30 -10.05 -7.70 10.87
CA ALA A 30 -10.57 -8.86 11.58
C ALA A 30 -12.08 -9.05 11.40
N GLN A 31 -12.82 -7.96 11.24
CA GLN A 31 -14.27 -7.96 10.96
C GLN A 31 -14.59 -8.20 9.47
N GLY A 32 -13.58 -8.28 8.60
CA GLY A 32 -13.76 -8.47 7.16
C GLY A 32 -14.22 -7.21 6.41
N HIS A 33 -14.23 -6.04 7.07
CA HIS A 33 -14.54 -4.76 6.42
C HIS A 33 -13.39 -4.23 5.57
N LEU A 34 -12.17 -4.70 5.83
CA LEU A 34 -10.98 -4.34 5.08
C LEU A 34 -10.20 -5.61 4.72
N ASP A 35 -9.98 -5.83 3.42
CA ASP A 35 -9.15 -6.93 2.93
C ASP A 35 -8.01 -6.40 2.03
N PRO A 36 -6.84 -6.08 2.63
CA PRO A 36 -5.67 -5.60 1.88
C PRO A 36 -5.10 -6.65 0.93
N SER A 37 -5.39 -7.95 1.12
CA SER A 37 -4.83 -9.02 0.28
C SER A 37 -5.29 -8.89 -1.18
N ARG A 38 -6.44 -8.27 -1.42
CA ARG A 38 -6.98 -7.97 -2.76
C ARG A 38 -6.15 -6.97 -3.55
N LEU A 39 -5.27 -6.23 -2.88
CA LEU A 39 -4.34 -5.32 -3.54
C LEU A 39 -3.08 -6.04 -4.01
N ILE A 40 -2.81 -7.26 -3.53
CA ILE A 40 -1.64 -8.03 -3.91
C ILE A 40 -1.83 -8.56 -5.34
N THR A 41 -1.02 -8.07 -6.27
CA THR A 41 -1.06 -8.48 -7.68
C THR A 41 0.09 -9.41 -8.06
N ARG A 42 1.16 -9.44 -7.25
CA ARG A 42 2.35 -10.27 -7.48
C ARG A 42 2.91 -10.77 -6.15
N MET A 43 3.27 -12.05 -6.14
CA MET A 43 4.11 -12.66 -5.10
C MET A 43 5.48 -12.91 -5.71
N LEU A 44 6.53 -12.39 -5.09
CA LEU A 44 7.90 -12.53 -5.55
C LEU A 44 8.69 -13.37 -4.55
N THR A 45 9.57 -14.20 -5.05
CA THR A 45 10.64 -14.81 -4.26
C THR A 45 11.69 -13.78 -3.87
N LEU A 46 12.55 -14.14 -2.91
CA LEU A 46 13.66 -13.27 -2.53
C LEU A 46 14.66 -13.04 -3.68
N ASP A 47 14.88 -14.04 -4.54
CA ASP A 47 15.81 -13.96 -5.68
C ASP A 47 15.31 -13.02 -6.79
N GLU A 48 13.99 -12.85 -6.91
CA GLU A 48 13.38 -11.93 -7.88
C GLU A 48 13.40 -10.46 -7.41
N ALA A 49 13.62 -10.22 -6.11
CA ALA A 49 13.54 -8.89 -5.51
C ALA A 49 14.52 -7.87 -6.14
N PRO A 50 15.80 -8.19 -6.41
CA PRO A 50 16.73 -7.23 -7.02
C PRO A 50 16.26 -6.72 -8.38
N ALA A 51 15.81 -7.62 -9.27
CA ALA A 51 15.35 -7.25 -10.60
C ALA A 51 14.03 -6.46 -10.54
N ALA A 52 13.12 -6.83 -9.63
CA ALA A 52 11.87 -6.11 -9.42
C ALA A 52 12.11 -4.67 -8.91
N LEU A 53 13.01 -4.49 -7.95
CA LEU A 53 13.35 -3.17 -7.41
C LEU A 53 14.04 -2.27 -8.45
N GLN A 54 14.94 -2.82 -9.27
CA GLN A 54 15.62 -2.07 -10.33
C GLN A 54 14.65 -1.50 -11.38
N THR A 55 13.56 -2.22 -11.67
CA THR A 55 12.59 -1.84 -12.71
C THR A 55 11.37 -1.07 -12.17
N MET A 56 11.25 -0.93 -10.85
CA MET A 56 10.08 -0.34 -10.19
C MET A 56 9.75 1.09 -10.64
N ALA A 57 10.78 1.92 -10.87
CA ALA A 57 10.60 3.31 -11.27
C ALA A 57 10.28 3.47 -12.78
N SER A 58 10.77 2.56 -13.61
CA SER A 58 10.65 2.64 -15.07
C SER A 58 9.46 1.88 -15.64
N ASN A 59 8.93 0.90 -14.89
CA ASN A 59 7.79 0.10 -15.31
C ASN A 59 6.79 -0.09 -14.16
N PRO A 60 6.00 0.95 -13.82
CA PRO A 60 5.04 0.87 -12.73
C PRO A 60 3.93 -0.13 -13.07
N HIS A 61 3.58 -0.96 -12.10
CA HIS A 61 2.46 -1.90 -12.21
C HIS A 61 1.39 -1.56 -11.17
N PRO A 62 0.10 -1.73 -11.48
CA PRO A 62 -0.96 -1.54 -10.50
C PRO A 62 -0.92 -2.62 -9.39
N GLY A 63 -1.29 -2.21 -8.18
CA GLY A 63 -1.35 -3.09 -7.00
C GLY A 63 -0.06 -3.13 -6.19
N VAL A 64 0.04 -4.14 -5.33
CA VAL A 64 1.15 -4.38 -4.38
C VAL A 64 1.88 -5.65 -4.77
N SER A 65 3.20 -5.58 -4.85
CA SER A 65 4.06 -6.78 -4.95
C SER A 65 4.59 -7.13 -3.56
N VAL A 66 4.41 -8.38 -3.14
CA VAL A 66 4.90 -8.88 -1.84
C VAL A 66 6.06 -9.83 -2.08
N ILE A 67 7.20 -9.56 -1.43
CA ILE A 67 8.33 -10.49 -1.40
C ILE A 67 8.07 -11.49 -0.28
N HIS A 68 7.94 -12.75 -0.64
CA HIS A 68 7.75 -13.86 0.29
C HIS A 68 9.05 -14.70 0.33
N PRO A 69 9.84 -14.59 1.40
CA PRO A 69 11.20 -15.13 1.44
C PRO A 69 11.27 -16.65 1.60
N PHE A 70 10.15 -17.30 1.91
CA PHE A 70 10.07 -18.75 2.07
C PHE A 70 9.33 -19.34 0.88
N ALA A 71 9.84 -20.41 0.26
CA ALA A 71 9.04 -21.15 -0.72
C ALA A 71 7.78 -21.67 0.00
N ALA A 72 6.60 -21.46 -0.59
CA ALA A 72 5.41 -22.16 -0.13
C ALA A 72 5.74 -23.66 -0.17
N THR A 73 5.86 -24.27 1.00
CA THR A 73 5.92 -25.73 1.08
C THR A 73 4.53 -26.19 0.65
N ALA A 74 4.47 -26.91 -0.47
CA ALA A 74 3.25 -27.47 -1.02
C ALA A 74 2.57 -28.43 -0.03
#